data_AF-A0A976JHL9-F1
#
_entry.id   AF-A0A976JHL9-F1
#
_cell.length_a   1.000
_cell.length_b   1.000
_cell.length_c   1.000
_cell.angle_alpha   90.00
_cell.angle_beta   90.00
_cell.angle_gamma   90.00
#
_symmetry.space_group_name_H-M   'P 1'
#
loop_
_entity.id
_entity.type
_entity.pdbx_description
1 polymer ?
#
loop_
_entity_poly.entity_id
_entity_poly.type
_entity_poly.pdbx_seq_one_letter_code
_entity_poly.pdbx_strand_id
1 'polypeptide(L)'
;MLNSVPSPLLCDMFAAAGYDFVVLDTEHLLRSPVELELCLRAAEAAGITALVRVPLEERALMGRLLDAGAQGIVIPRVSSPEQARQAIDAVRFPPLGKRGIDVSPSGRYPAPPRSVSLELKYVF
;
A
#
# COMPACT_ATOMS: atom_id res chain seq x y z
N MET A 1 10.98 4.82 3.75
CA MET A 1 12.13 4.48 2.86
C MET A 1 11.60 3.84 1.57
N LEU A 2 12.12 4.19 0.38
CA LEU A 2 11.75 3.49 -0.87
C LEU A 2 12.57 2.21 -0.98
N ASN A 3 11.91 1.06 -1.07
CA ASN A 3 12.56 -0.22 -1.18
C ASN A 3 12.61 -0.69 -2.64
N SER A 4 13.76 -0.57 -3.28
CA SER A 4 13.97 -1.02 -4.66
C SER A 4 14.35 -2.50 -4.79
N VAL A 5 14.53 -3.23 -3.68
CA VAL A 5 14.87 -4.66 -3.69
C VAL A 5 13.74 -5.42 -2.98
N PRO A 6 12.99 -6.30 -3.66
CA PRO A 6 11.83 -6.99 -3.07
C PRO A 6 12.29 -8.09 -2.11
N SER A 7 12.74 -7.70 -0.93
CA SER A 7 13.23 -8.60 0.11
C SER A 7 12.42 -8.43 1.40
N PRO A 8 11.76 -9.49 1.88
CA PRO A 8 11.13 -9.51 3.21
C PRO A 8 12.12 -9.12 4.32
N LEU A 9 13.37 -9.56 4.20
CA LEU A 9 14.44 -9.22 5.15
C LEU A 9 14.65 -7.71 5.28
N LEU A 10 14.52 -6.95 4.18
CA LEU A 10 14.66 -5.49 4.26
C LEU A 10 13.52 -4.85 5.05
N CYS A 11 12.33 -5.45 5.09
CA CYS A 11 11.24 -4.95 5.93
C CYS A 11 11.62 -5.08 7.41
N ASP A 12 12.16 -6.23 7.82
CA ASP A 12 12.65 -6.46 9.19
C ASP A 12 13.79 -5.50 9.55
N MET A 13 14.74 -5.32 8.63
CA MET A 13 15.87 -4.41 8.84
C MET A 13 15.43 -2.96 8.98
N PHE A 14 14.48 -2.49 8.15
CA PHE A 14 13.97 -1.13 8.27
C PHE A 14 13.17 -0.94 9.56
N ALA A 15 12.38 -1.93 9.99
CA ALA A 15 11.69 -1.89 11.26
C ALA A 15 12.69 -1.80 12.44
N ALA A 16 13.71 -2.66 12.43
CA ALA A 16 14.76 -2.67 13.45
C ALA A 16 15.59 -1.37 13.47
N ALA A 17 15.75 -0.72 12.32
CA ALA A 17 16.39 0.58 12.21
C ALA A 17 15.51 1.76 12.65
N GLY A 18 14.25 1.50 13.06
CA GLY A 18 13.33 2.51 13.59
C GLY A 18 12.61 3.34 12.52
N TYR A 19 12.52 2.85 11.28
CA TYR A 19 11.70 3.52 10.27
C TYR A 19 10.21 3.26 10.52
N ASP A 20 9.38 4.29 10.30
CA ASP A 20 7.92 4.18 10.46
C ASP A 20 7.24 3.41 9.31
N PHE A 21 7.83 3.47 8.11
CA PHE A 21 7.25 2.87 6.91
C PHE A 21 8.28 2.47 5.84
N VAL A 22 7.86 1.50 5.03
CA VAL A 22 8.53 1.07 3.80
C VAL A 22 7.59 1.25 2.61
N VAL A 23 8.13 1.72 1.48
CA VAL A 23 7.40 1.81 0.21
C VAL A 23 7.89 0.71 -0.73
N LEU A 24 7.00 -0.22 -1.08
CA LEU A 24 7.23 -1.26 -2.06
C LEU A 24 6.91 -0.70 -3.46
N ASP A 25 7.92 -0.66 -4.31
CA ASP A 25 7.81 -0.03 -5.63
C ASP A 25 7.41 -1.03 -6.73
N THR A 26 6.24 -0.82 -7.34
CA THR A 26 5.81 -1.57 -8.53
C THR A 26 5.79 -0.71 -9.80
N GLU A 27 6.16 0.57 -9.73
CA GLU A 27 6.18 1.47 -10.90
C GLU A 27 7.40 1.20 -11.79
N HIS A 28 8.57 1.00 -11.17
CA HIS A 28 9.83 0.83 -11.90
C HIS A 28 10.38 -0.59 -11.86
N LEU A 29 9.76 -1.47 -11.07
CA LEU A 29 10.26 -2.80 -10.80
C LEU A 29 9.21 -3.83 -11.14
N LEU A 30 9.65 -4.90 -11.80
CA LEU A 30 8.83 -6.09 -11.98
C LEU A 30 8.73 -6.79 -10.63
N ARG A 31 7.52 -6.90 -10.10
CA ARG A 31 7.25 -7.67 -8.88
C ARG A 31 6.18 -8.70 -9.15
N SER A 32 6.45 -9.93 -8.76
CA SER A 32 5.39 -10.93 -8.72
C SER A 32 4.43 -10.64 -7.56
N PRO A 33 3.15 -11.03 -7.67
CA PRO A 33 2.21 -10.95 -6.56
C PRO A 33 2.70 -11.67 -5.30
N VAL A 34 3.39 -12.80 -5.47
CA VAL A 34 3.94 -13.61 -4.37
C VAL A 34 5.02 -12.85 -3.60
N GLU A 35 5.96 -12.21 -4.29
CA GLU A 35 7.00 -11.40 -3.63
C GLU A 35 6.41 -10.23 -2.84
N LEU A 36 5.39 -9.58 -3.40
CA LEU A 36 4.68 -8.50 -2.71
C LEU A 36 4.01 -9.00 -1.44
N GLU A 37 3.26 -10.11 -1.52
CA GLU A 37 2.59 -10.70 -0.36
C GLU A 37 3.60 -11.08 0.73
N LEU A 38 4.75 -11.68 0.38
CA LEU A 38 5.80 -12.00 1.33
C LEU A 38 6.37 -10.75 2.01
N CYS A 39 6.60 -9.67 1.27
CA CYS A 39 7.06 -8.40 1.85
C CYS A 39 5.99 -7.76 2.75
N LEU A 40 4.72 -7.79 2.35
CA LEU A 40 3.61 -7.24 3.14
C LEU A 40 3.48 -7.99 4.47
N ARG A 41 3.55 -9.32 4.44
CA ARG A 41 3.51 -10.16 5.65
C ARG A 41 4.71 -9.93 6.57
N ALA A 42 5.90 -9.76 6.00
CA ALA A 42 7.10 -9.45 6.78
C ALA A 42 7.01 -8.06 7.44
N ALA A 43 6.57 -7.05 6.69
CA ALA A 43 6.34 -5.72 7.24
C ALA A 43 5.32 -5.72 8.39
N GLU A 44 4.21 -6.46 8.23
CA GLU A 44 3.23 -6.66 9.29
C GLU A 44 3.84 -7.33 10.53
N ALA A 45 4.60 -8.43 10.34
CA ALA A 45 5.24 -9.15 11.42
C ALA A 45 6.29 -8.30 12.16
N ALA A 46 7.01 -7.46 11.43
CA ALA A 46 8.00 -6.53 11.95
C ALA A 46 7.41 -5.26 12.57
N GLY A 47 6.10 -5.00 12.38
CA GLY A 47 5.42 -3.82 12.88
C GLY A 47 5.75 -2.51 12.14
N ILE A 48 6.26 -2.58 10.91
CA ILE A 48 6.53 -1.41 10.06
C ILE A 48 5.40 -1.20 9.06
N THR A 49 5.01 0.05 8.82
CA THR A 49 3.91 0.35 7.88
C THR A 49 4.32 0.03 6.44
N ALA A 50 3.57 -0.83 5.75
CA ALA A 50 3.82 -1.13 4.34
C ALA A 50 2.93 -0.29 3.41
N LEU A 51 3.56 0.55 2.59
CA LEU A 51 2.93 1.28 1.49
C LEU A 51 3.34 0.65 0.15
N VAL A 52 2.49 0.71 -0.86
CA VAL A 52 2.82 0.23 -2.22
C VAL A 52 2.69 1.37 -3.22
N ARG A 53 3.73 1.62 -4.02
CA ARG A 53 3.69 2.60 -5.10
C ARG A 53 3.12 1.98 -6.36
N VAL A 54 2.01 2.53 -6.86
CA VAL A 54 1.24 1.99 -7.98
C VAL A 54 0.85 3.11 -8.95
N PRO A 55 1.06 2.97 -10.28
CA PRO A 55 0.60 3.95 -11.26
C PRO A 55 -0.93 4.15 -11.21
N LEU A 56 -1.41 5.38 -11.48
CA LEU A 56 -2.84 5.71 -11.44
C LEU A 56 -3.67 4.89 -12.43
N GLU A 57 -3.03 4.44 -13.50
CA GLU A 57 -3.61 3.62 -14.57
C GLU A 57 -3.97 2.20 -14.06
N GLU A 58 -3.33 1.72 -12.99
CA GLU A 58 -3.49 0.36 -12.45
C GLU A 58 -4.45 0.26 -11.26
N ARG A 59 -5.61 0.92 -11.34
CA ARG A 59 -6.59 1.01 -10.23
C ARG A 59 -7.05 -0.33 -9.68
N ALA A 60 -7.21 -1.31 -10.55
CA ALA A 60 -7.60 -2.66 -10.16
C ALA A 60 -6.52 -3.38 -9.33
N LEU A 61 -5.25 -3.00 -9.48
CA LEU A 61 -4.16 -3.51 -8.65
C LEU A 61 -4.22 -2.92 -7.23
N MET A 62 -4.59 -1.65 -7.09
CA MET A 62 -4.66 -0.97 -5.79
C MET A 62 -5.57 -1.67 -4.79
N GLY A 63 -6.79 -2.06 -5.23
CA GLY A 63 -7.73 -2.82 -4.41
C GLY A 63 -7.12 -4.13 -3.93
N ARG A 64 -6.59 -4.92 -4.87
CA ARG A 64 -5.94 -6.22 -4.57
C ARG A 64 -4.77 -6.10 -3.59
N LEU A 65 -3.96 -5.05 -3.70
CA LEU A 65 -2.84 -4.81 -2.79
C LEU A 65 -3.32 -4.45 -1.39
N LEU A 66 -4.36 -3.63 -1.29
CA LEU A 66 -4.99 -3.30 -0.02
C LEU A 66 -5.68 -4.52 0.59
N ASP A 67 -6.24 -5.42 -0.23
CA ASP A 67 -6.77 -6.71 0.22
C ASP A 67 -5.65 -7.66 0.64
N ALA A 68 -4.47 -7.58 0.02
CA ALA A 68 -3.29 -8.38 0.38
C ALA A 68 -2.57 -7.87 1.65
N GLY A 69 -3.01 -6.76 2.25
CA GLY A 69 -2.47 -6.24 3.50
C GLY A 69 -1.64 -4.96 3.39
N ALA A 70 -1.54 -4.34 2.20
CA ALA A 70 -0.97 -3.00 2.11
C ALA A 70 -1.77 -2.00 2.96
N GLN A 71 -1.09 -1.14 3.71
CA GLN A 71 -1.73 -0.16 4.59
C GLN A 71 -2.00 1.17 3.88
N GLY A 72 -1.43 1.37 2.70
CA GLY A 72 -1.67 2.52 1.85
C GLY A 72 -1.07 2.36 0.46
N ILE A 73 -1.51 3.24 -0.44
CA ILE A 73 -1.04 3.30 -1.83
C ILE A 73 -0.41 4.66 -2.07
N VAL A 74 0.78 4.66 -2.67
CA VAL A 74 1.49 5.86 -3.15
C VAL A 74 1.25 5.97 -4.65
N ILE A 75 0.70 7.09 -5.10
CA ILE A 75 0.40 7.29 -6.53
C ILE A 75 1.42 8.27 -7.11
N PRO A 76 2.31 7.84 -7.99
CA PRO A 76 3.30 8.71 -8.58
C PRO A 76 2.68 9.67 -9.60
N ARG A 77 3.35 10.79 -9.86
CA ARG A 77 3.08 11.71 -10.98
C ARG A 77 1.66 12.31 -10.99
N VAL A 78 1.05 12.51 -9.82
CA VAL A 78 -0.22 13.24 -9.70
C VAL A 78 0.04 14.72 -9.96
N SER A 79 -0.59 15.26 -11.00
CA SER A 79 -0.38 16.63 -11.49
C SER A 79 -1.67 17.44 -11.60
N SER A 80 -2.82 16.86 -11.26
CA SER A 80 -4.09 17.59 -11.21
C SER A 80 -5.01 17.13 -10.07
N PRO A 81 -5.91 18.02 -9.58
CA PRO A 81 -6.93 17.65 -8.59
C PRO A 81 -7.84 16.49 -9.04
N GLU A 82 -8.09 16.37 -10.33
CA GLU A 82 -8.90 15.30 -10.92
C GLU A 82 -8.19 13.95 -10.79
N GLN A 83 -6.88 13.91 -11.05
CA GLN A 83 -6.06 12.72 -10.85
C GLN A 83 -6.02 12.30 -9.37
N ALA A 84 -5.89 13.27 -8.46
CA ALA A 84 -5.97 13.01 -7.02
C ALA A 84 -7.33 12.43 -6.60
N ARG A 85 -8.44 13.02 -7.10
CA ARG A 85 -9.80 12.52 -6.83
C ARG A 85 -10.00 11.10 -7.36
N GLN A 86 -9.48 10.84 -8.55
CA GLN A 86 -9.52 9.52 -9.18
C GLN A 86 -8.76 8.45 -8.38
N ALA A 87 -7.62 8.81 -7.78
CA ALA A 87 -6.88 7.93 -6.87
C ALA A 87 -7.67 7.64 -5.59
N ILE A 88 -8.24 8.68 -4.97
CA ILE A 88 -9.05 8.54 -3.75
C ILE A 88 -10.26 7.64 -3.99
N ASP A 89 -10.98 7.86 -5.10
CA ASP A 89 -12.11 7.03 -5.52
C ASP A 89 -11.72 5.55 -5.64
N ALA A 90 -10.52 5.26 -6.16
CA ALA A 90 -10.09 3.88 -6.40
C ALA A 90 -9.81 3.08 -5.12
N VAL A 91 -9.40 3.74 -4.03
CA VAL A 91 -8.94 3.07 -2.79
C VAL A 91 -9.96 3.09 -1.66
N ARG A 92 -10.99 3.95 -1.74
CA ARG A 92 -12.05 4.07 -0.74
C ARG A 92 -13.28 3.22 -1.11
N PHE A 93 -13.88 2.59 -0.11
CA PHE A 93 -15.18 1.92 -0.26
C PHE A 93 -16.31 2.94 -0.42
N PRO A 94 -17.45 2.54 -0.99
CA PRO A 94 -18.68 3.32 -0.92
C PRO A 94 -19.03 3.69 0.53
N PRO A 95 -19.57 4.90 0.80
CA PRO A 95 -19.93 5.95 -0.16
C PRO A 95 -18.78 6.92 -0.51
N LEU A 96 -17.59 6.75 0.07
CA LEU A 96 -16.46 7.66 -0.06
C LEU A 96 -15.60 7.40 -1.31
N GLY A 97 -15.89 6.33 -2.05
CA GLY A 97 -15.20 5.95 -3.27
C GLY A 97 -15.90 4.78 -3.95
N LYS A 98 -15.14 4.06 -4.78
CA LYS A 98 -15.60 3.05 -5.74
C LYS A 98 -14.86 1.72 -5.61
N ARG A 99 -14.07 1.51 -4.56
CA ARG A 99 -13.40 0.24 -4.30
C ARG A 99 -14.44 -0.85 -4.04
N GLY A 100 -14.34 -1.96 -4.76
CA GLY A 100 -15.16 -3.15 -4.54
C GLY A 100 -14.79 -3.85 -3.22
N ILE A 101 -15.79 -4.48 -2.59
CA ILE A 101 -15.59 -5.28 -1.37
C ILE A 101 -15.29 -6.72 -1.79
N ASP A 102 -14.23 -7.29 -1.24
CA ASP A 102 -13.93 -8.71 -1.32
C ASP A 102 -13.45 -9.23 0.05
N VAL A 103 -13.51 -10.54 0.26
CA VAL A 103 -13.01 -11.17 1.48
C VAL A 103 -11.49 -11.32 1.36
N SER A 104 -10.76 -10.49 2.10
CA SER A 104 -9.31 -10.56 2.15
C SER A 104 -8.82 -11.89 2.77
N PRO A 105 -7.85 -12.58 2.14
CA PRO A 105 -7.17 -13.75 2.72
C PRO A 105 -6.44 -13.43 4.03
N SER A 106 -6.13 -12.16 4.31
CA SER A 106 -5.45 -11.73 5.55
C SER A 106 -6.35 -11.84 6.79
N GLY A 107 -7.65 -12.19 6.63
CA GLY A 107 -8.62 -12.26 7.72
C GLY A 107 -8.95 -10.90 8.35
N ARG A 108 -8.33 -9.82 7.86
CA ARG A 108 -8.66 -8.45 8.22
C ARG A 108 -9.80 -8.01 7.31
N TYR A 109 -10.95 -7.69 7.91
CA TYR A 109 -11.74 -6.59 7.37
C TYR A 109 -10.79 -5.39 7.25
N PRO A 110 -10.93 -4.52 6.24
CA PRO A 110 -10.18 -3.28 6.16
C PRO A 110 -10.59 -2.36 7.32
N ALA A 111 -10.17 -2.71 8.53
CA ALA A 111 -10.26 -1.90 9.71
C ALA A 111 -9.19 -0.82 9.55
N PRO A 112 -9.53 0.46 9.79
CA PRO A 112 -8.56 1.53 9.70
C PRO A 112 -7.37 1.20 10.62
N PRO A 113 -6.12 1.36 10.16
CA PRO A 113 -4.94 1.07 10.98
C PRO A 113 -5.02 1.88 12.28
N ARG A 114 -4.76 1.20 13.40
CA ARG A 114 -4.55 1.87 14.69
C ARG A 114 -3.26 2.69 14.55
N SER A 115 -3.35 3.99 14.85
CA SER A 115 -2.25 4.96 15.00
C SER A 115 -1.41 5.39 13.78
N VAL A 116 -2.03 5.62 12.61
CA VAL A 116 -1.47 6.59 11.63
C VAL A 116 -2.45 7.73 11.46
N SER A 117 -2.03 8.93 11.90
CA SER A 117 -2.74 10.20 11.74
C SER A 117 -3.30 10.30 10.33
N LEU A 118 -4.56 10.75 10.20
CA LEU A 118 -5.29 10.82 8.93
C LEU A 118 -4.54 11.59 7.82
N GLU A 119 -3.54 12.39 8.18
CA GLU A 119 -2.71 13.20 7.27
C GLU A 119 -1.64 12.43 6.49
N LEU A 120 -1.19 11.25 6.97
CA LEU A 120 -0.17 10.45 6.27
C LEU A 120 -0.75 9.41 5.30
N LYS A 121 -2.08 9.37 5.14
CA LYS A 121 -2.76 8.33 4.35
C LYS A 121 -2.64 8.51 2.83
N TYR A 122 -2.06 9.63 2.39
CA TYR A 122 -1.93 10.00 0.99
C TYR A 122 -0.64 10.80 0.77
N VAL A 123 0.46 10.09 0.52
CA VAL A 123 1.65 10.71 -0.06
C VAL A 123 1.42 10.73 -1.57
N PHE A 124 1.09 11.91 -2.09
CA PHE A 124 1.16 12.22 -3.52
C PHE A 124 2.63 12.35 -3.95
#